data_AF-K6Z3N4-F1
#
_entry.id   AF-K6Z3N4-F1
#
_cell.length_a   1.000
_cell.length_b   1.000
_cell.length_c   1.000
_cell.angle_alpha   90.00
_cell.angle_beta   90.00
_cell.angle_gamma   90.00
#
_symmetry.space_group_name_H-M   'P 1'
#
loop_
_entity.id
_entity.type
_entity.pdbx_description
1 polymer ?
#
loop_
_entity_poly.entity_id
_entity_poly.type
_entity_poly.pdbx_seq_one_letter_code
_entity_poly.pdbx_strand_id
1 'polypeptide(L)'
;MTQKIENLSALVDGELHDEQLLDAIKNDAELADKWQSYHLIRDSLRKEMASQINVDIAANVAAALALEPAILAPKKTWRDLPLVGSVVPFAKQGGQMAIAASVAVAMIIGVQQYNQTDVEQPFNSAPALLGIQGGLSPVSLEQTRTLPRADASEQRRVINAYLNDHKQQLRFKAAPAEGESEVELYDTEQSNNVESTSQK
;
A
#
# COMPACT_ATOMS: atom_id res chain seq x y z
N MET A 1 19.60 14.89 43.08
CA MET A 1 19.36 13.45 43.32
C MET A 1 17.90 13.19 43.70
N THR A 2 17.36 13.83 44.74
CA THR A 2 16.02 13.53 45.30
C THR A 2 14.85 13.65 44.32
N GLN A 3 14.83 14.70 43.48
CA GLN A 3 13.77 14.91 42.48
C GLN A 3 13.65 13.77 41.47
N LYS A 4 14.77 13.17 41.04
CA LYS A 4 14.75 12.03 40.10
C LYS A 4 14.13 10.79 40.73
N ILE A 5 14.36 10.58 42.03
CA ILE A 5 13.83 9.44 42.79
C ILE A 5 12.34 9.63 43.05
N GLU A 6 11.89 10.85 43.33
CA GLU A 6 10.47 11.19 43.45
C GLU A 6 9.72 10.95 42.14
N ASN A 7 10.27 11.44 41.02
CA ASN A 7 9.72 11.18 39.68
C ASN A 7 9.70 9.67 39.35
N LEU A 8 10.72 8.92 39.78
CA LEU A 8 10.77 7.46 39.64
C LEU A 8 9.63 6.79 40.41
N SER A 9 9.35 7.24 41.64
CA SER A 9 8.22 6.74 42.44
C SER A 9 6.89 7.02 41.75
N ALA A 10 6.68 8.26 41.29
CA ALA A 10 5.48 8.63 40.55
C ALA A 10 5.30 7.81 39.26
N LEU A 11 6.41 7.45 38.59
CA LEU A 11 6.39 6.55 37.43
C LEU A 11 6.00 5.11 37.83
N VAL A 12 6.54 4.57 38.92
CA VAL A 12 6.19 3.21 39.42
C VAL A 12 4.71 3.11 39.81
N ASP A 13 4.14 4.18 40.36
CA ASP A 13 2.73 4.27 40.73
C ASP A 13 1.81 4.58 39.53
N GLY A 14 2.38 4.94 38.38
CA GLY A 14 1.65 5.24 37.14
C GLY A 14 1.08 6.65 37.07
N GLU A 15 1.48 7.54 37.98
CA GLU A 15 1.04 8.94 38.05
C GLU A 15 1.83 9.85 37.08
N LEU A 16 3.04 9.44 36.67
CA LEU A 16 3.90 10.17 35.76
C LEU A 16 4.20 9.34 34.51
N HIS A 17 4.05 9.93 33.32
CA HIS A 17 4.45 9.34 32.04
C HIS A 17 5.40 10.30 31.33
N ASP A 18 6.70 10.03 31.39
CA ASP A 18 7.73 10.84 30.76
C ASP A 18 8.77 9.92 30.06
N GLU A 19 8.87 10.05 28.73
CA GLU A 19 9.83 9.28 27.93
C GLU A 19 11.29 9.64 28.29
N GLN A 20 11.55 10.88 28.70
CA GLN A 20 12.90 11.32 29.08
C GLN A 20 13.37 10.63 30.36
N LEU A 21 12.44 10.39 31.29
CA LEU A 21 12.71 9.67 32.52
C LEU A 21 13.00 8.18 32.25
N LEU A 22 12.27 7.55 31.31
CA LEU A 22 12.54 6.18 30.89
C LEU A 22 13.95 6.03 30.31
N ASP A 23 14.38 6.99 29.49
CA ASP A 23 15.74 7.00 28.95
C ASP A 23 16.78 7.28 30.03
N ALA A 24 16.47 8.10 31.04
CA ALA A 24 17.35 8.29 32.19
C ALA A 24 17.52 6.98 33.00
N ILE A 25 16.44 6.23 33.24
CA ILE A 25 16.49 4.93 33.96
C ILE A 25 17.33 3.90 33.22
N LYS A 26 17.24 3.84 31.88
CA LYS A 26 18.03 2.91 31.06
C LYS A 26 19.53 3.18 31.13
N ASN A 27 19.94 4.45 31.26
CA ASN A 27 21.33 4.88 31.19
C ASN A 27 22.00 5.06 32.56
N ASP A 28 21.23 5.04 33.65
CA ASP A 28 21.70 5.30 35.02
C ASP A 28 21.50 4.05 35.89
N ALA A 29 22.62 3.41 36.27
CA ALA A 29 22.61 2.20 37.07
C ALA A 29 21.99 2.40 38.47
N GLU A 30 22.18 3.57 39.09
CA GLU A 30 21.62 3.84 40.43
C GLU A 30 20.08 3.93 40.36
N LEU A 31 19.54 4.55 39.30
CA LEU A 31 18.08 4.61 39.09
C LEU A 31 17.49 3.25 38.74
N ALA A 32 18.18 2.44 37.95
CA ALA A 32 17.77 1.08 37.63
C ALA A 32 17.69 0.19 38.89
N ASP A 33 18.67 0.28 39.79
CA ASP A 33 18.68 -0.44 41.06
C ASP A 33 17.52 -0.01 41.97
N LYS A 34 17.21 1.29 42.01
CA LYS A 34 16.05 1.81 42.76
C LYS A 34 14.74 1.32 42.17
N TRP A 35 14.60 1.32 40.84
CA TRP A 35 13.43 0.79 40.14
C TRP A 35 13.19 -0.68 40.50
N GLN A 36 14.23 -1.52 40.44
CA GLN A 36 14.16 -2.91 40.86
C GLN A 36 13.73 -3.05 42.33
N SER A 37 14.35 -2.26 43.22
CA SER A 37 14.05 -2.29 44.65
C SER A 37 12.59 -1.93 44.95
N TYR A 38 12.02 -0.95 44.25
CA TYR A 38 10.62 -0.55 44.43
C TYR A 38 9.65 -1.65 44.01
N HIS A 39 9.89 -2.31 42.88
CA HIS A 39 9.07 -3.45 42.47
C HIS A 39 9.21 -4.63 43.44
N LEU A 40 10.41 -4.93 43.92
CA LEU A 40 10.64 -5.98 44.91
C LEU A 40 9.87 -5.71 46.21
N ILE A 41 9.94 -4.48 46.73
CA ILE A 41 9.20 -4.08 47.94
C ILE A 41 7.69 -4.19 47.69
N ARG A 42 7.20 -3.69 46.55
CA ARG A 42 5.79 -3.75 46.16
C ARG A 42 5.27 -5.19 46.15
N ASP A 43 6.00 -6.10 45.53
CA ASP A 43 5.59 -7.51 45.44
C ASP A 43 5.68 -8.21 46.80
N SER A 44 6.65 -7.83 47.64
CA SER A 44 6.77 -8.33 49.02
C SER A 44 5.57 -7.92 49.89
N LEU A 45 5.12 -6.67 49.78
CA LEU A 45 3.97 -6.15 50.51
C LEU A 45 2.66 -6.84 50.08
N ARG A 46 2.55 -7.19 48.80
CA ARG A 46 1.40 -7.91 48.24
C ARG A 46 1.44 -9.42 48.53
N LYS A 47 2.53 -9.93 49.10
CA LYS A 47 2.78 -11.37 49.30
C LYS A 47 2.76 -12.15 47.98
N GLU A 48 3.18 -11.51 46.89
CA GLU A 48 3.25 -12.08 45.53
C GLU A 48 4.67 -12.62 45.22
N MET A 49 5.54 -12.70 46.23
CA MET A 49 6.91 -13.20 46.06
C MET A 49 6.92 -14.71 45.77
N ALA A 50 7.69 -15.11 44.77
CA ALA A 50 8.00 -16.51 44.53
C ALA A 50 8.75 -17.12 45.73
N SER A 51 8.60 -18.44 45.93
CA SER A 51 9.34 -19.18 46.97
C SER A 51 10.86 -19.13 46.77
N GLN A 52 11.32 -18.83 45.55
CA GLN A 52 12.72 -18.72 45.18
C GLN A 52 12.93 -17.44 44.36
N ILE A 53 13.66 -16.47 44.91
CA ILE A 53 13.93 -15.18 44.26
C ILE A 53 15.15 -15.36 43.34
N ASN A 54 14.94 -15.28 42.02
CA ASN A 54 16.02 -15.18 41.04
C ASN A 54 16.16 -13.72 40.60
N VAL A 55 17.28 -13.09 40.94
CA VAL A 55 17.55 -11.69 40.58
C VAL A 55 17.98 -11.51 39.12
N ASP A 56 18.43 -12.58 38.45
CA ASP A 56 19.03 -12.51 37.11
C ASP A 56 18.03 -12.73 35.96
N ILE A 57 16.73 -12.86 36.24
CA ILE A 57 15.72 -13.13 35.19
C ILE A 57 15.71 -12.00 34.16
N ALA A 58 15.71 -10.74 34.60
CA ALA A 58 15.68 -9.59 33.72
C ALA A 58 16.91 -9.56 32.77
N ALA A 59 18.10 -9.89 33.29
CA ALA A 59 19.33 -9.95 32.51
C ALA A 59 19.28 -11.09 31.46
N ASN A 60 18.79 -12.27 31.85
CA ASN A 60 18.63 -13.41 30.95
C ASN A 60 17.63 -13.11 29.83
N VAL A 61 16.49 -12.47 30.14
CA VAL A 61 15.49 -12.07 29.16
C VAL A 61 16.06 -11.00 28.22
N ALA A 62 16.77 -10.00 28.74
CA ALA A 62 17.41 -8.98 27.91
C ALA A 62 18.44 -9.58 26.94
N ALA A 63 19.22 -10.57 27.39
CA ALA A 63 20.17 -11.29 26.55
C ALA A 63 19.46 -12.13 25.47
N ALA A 64 18.35 -12.80 25.82
CA ALA A 64 17.55 -13.56 24.86
C ALA A 64 16.92 -12.63 23.80
N LEU A 65 16.33 -11.51 24.21
CA LEU A 65 15.74 -10.49 23.31
C LEU A 65 16.78 -9.89 22.35
N ALA A 66 18.02 -9.69 22.80
CA ALA A 66 19.09 -9.19 21.94
C ALA A 66 19.48 -10.16 20.81
N LEU A 67 19.17 -11.46 20.98
CA LEU A 67 19.41 -12.50 19.96
C LEU A 67 18.20 -12.67 19.02
N GLU A 68 17.05 -12.07 19.33
CA GLU A 68 15.87 -12.18 18.49
C GLU A 68 16.01 -11.32 17.21
N PRO A 69 15.62 -11.83 16.04
CA PRO A 69 15.56 -11.02 14.83
C PRO A 69 14.49 -9.94 14.99
N ALA A 70 14.88 -8.67 14.81
CA ALA A 70 13.96 -7.55 14.94
C ALA A 70 12.83 -7.61 13.90
N ILE A 71 11.67 -8.14 14.28
CA ILE A 71 10.44 -8.05 13.48
C ILE A 71 9.96 -6.61 13.56
N LEU A 72 10.43 -5.78 12.62
CA LEU A 72 9.97 -4.40 12.48
C LEU A 72 8.50 -4.44 12.03
N ALA A 73 7.59 -4.17 12.97
CA ALA A 73 6.21 -3.87 12.61
C ALA A 73 6.19 -2.74 11.56
N PRO A 74 5.36 -2.82 10.51
CA PRO A 74 5.29 -1.78 9.50
C PRO A 74 4.93 -0.46 10.18
N LYS A 75 5.88 0.48 10.19
CA LYS A 75 5.63 1.84 10.66
C LYS A 75 4.61 2.45 9.73
N LYS A 76 3.45 2.86 10.26
CA LYS A 76 2.42 3.59 9.52
C LYS A 76 3.10 4.75 8.80
N THR A 77 3.24 4.61 7.48
CA THR A 77 3.86 5.63 6.65
C THR A 77 2.76 6.59 6.22
N TRP A 78 3.12 7.84 5.93
CA TRP A 78 2.24 8.85 5.33
C TRP A 78 1.49 8.38 4.06
N ARG A 79 1.95 7.27 3.44
CA ARG A 79 1.31 6.54 2.33
C ARG A 79 0.11 5.68 2.74
N ASP A 80 -0.02 5.34 4.02
CA ASP A 80 -1.14 4.55 4.57
C ASP A 80 -2.35 5.44 4.95
N LEU A 81 -2.25 6.75 4.73
CA LEU A 81 -3.41 7.63 4.84
C LEU A 81 -4.28 7.51 3.59
N PRO A 82 -5.61 7.29 3.73
CA PRO A 82 -6.53 7.06 2.61
C PRO A 82 -6.67 8.25 1.65
N LEU A 83 -6.13 9.43 2.01
CA LEU A 83 -6.16 10.61 1.15
C LEU A 83 -5.14 10.59 0.01
N VAL A 84 -3.97 9.94 0.18
CA VAL A 84 -2.88 10.01 -0.81
C VAL A 84 -3.14 9.07 -2.01
N GLY A 85 -3.89 7.98 -1.81
CA GLY A 85 -4.31 7.08 -2.89
C GLY A 85 -5.33 7.69 -3.87
N SER A 86 -6.06 8.73 -3.46
CA SER A 86 -7.17 9.32 -4.22
C SER A 86 -6.76 10.40 -5.23
N VAL A 87 -5.56 10.98 -5.10
CA VAL A 87 -5.09 12.06 -6.00
C VAL A 87 -4.28 11.54 -7.20
N VAL A 88 -3.86 10.28 -7.19
CA VAL A 88 -3.15 9.63 -8.30
C VAL A 88 -3.99 9.48 -9.59
N PRO A 89 -5.32 9.19 -9.56
CA PRO A 89 -6.10 9.12 -10.80
C PRO A 89 -6.25 10.48 -11.50
N PHE A 90 -6.29 11.59 -10.77
CA PHE A 90 -6.42 12.93 -11.37
C PHE A 90 -5.12 13.42 -12.03
N ALA A 91 -3.97 13.05 -11.46
CA ALA A 91 -2.66 13.33 -12.06
C ALA A 91 -2.47 12.62 -13.41
N LYS A 92 -3.04 11.42 -13.59
CA LYS A 92 -2.99 10.69 -14.88
C LYS A 92 -3.84 11.34 -15.98
N GLN A 93 -4.93 12.03 -15.61
CA GLN A 93 -5.79 12.73 -16.58
C GLN A 93 -5.25 14.12 -16.97
N GLY A 94 -4.51 14.81 -16.09
CA GLY A 94 -3.88 16.10 -16.40
C GLY A 94 -2.74 16.03 -17.44
N GLY A 95 -2.06 14.89 -17.55
CA GLY A 95 -0.94 14.71 -18.48
C GLY A 95 -1.34 14.86 -19.96
N GLN A 96 -2.56 14.47 -20.34
CA GLN A 96 -3.05 14.61 -21.72
C GLN A 96 -3.32 16.07 -22.10
N MET A 97 -3.81 16.88 -21.16
CA MET A 97 -4.07 18.31 -21.37
C MET A 97 -2.77 19.10 -21.55
N ALA A 98 -1.72 18.76 -20.81
CA ALA A 98 -0.42 19.41 -20.94
C ALA A 98 0.20 19.23 -22.33
N ILE A 99 0.09 18.02 -22.91
CA ILE A 99 0.60 17.74 -24.27
C ILE A 99 -0.16 18.57 -25.31
N ALA A 100 -1.49 18.62 -25.25
CA ALA A 100 -2.31 19.39 -26.18
C ALA A 100 -2.05 20.90 -26.11
N ALA A 101 -1.94 21.46 -24.89
CA ALA A 101 -1.64 22.88 -24.70
C ALA A 101 -0.26 23.26 -25.26
N SER A 102 0.73 22.37 -25.09
CA SER A 102 2.10 22.58 -25.60
C SER A 102 2.14 22.68 -27.12
N VAL A 103 1.42 21.80 -27.83
CA VAL A 103 1.34 21.80 -29.30
C VAL A 103 0.63 23.06 -29.82
N ALA A 104 -0.45 23.49 -29.17
CA ALA A 104 -1.17 24.70 -29.56
C ALA A 104 -0.32 25.97 -29.43
N VAL A 105 0.43 26.10 -28.33
CA VAL A 105 1.36 27.24 -28.13
C VAL A 105 2.49 27.21 -29.17
N ALA A 106 3.07 26.04 -29.46
CA ALA A 106 4.12 25.90 -30.47
C ALA A 106 3.64 26.30 -31.88
N MET A 107 2.39 25.97 -32.24
CA MET A 107 1.80 26.37 -33.53
C MET A 107 1.58 27.88 -33.62
N ILE A 108 1.12 28.52 -32.56
CA ILE A 108 0.89 29.98 -32.53
C ILE A 108 2.22 30.74 -32.68
N ILE A 109 3.27 30.31 -31.97
CA ILE A 109 4.59 30.95 -32.04
C ILE A 109 5.28 30.65 -33.37
N GLY A 110 5.18 29.42 -33.87
CA GLY A 110 5.83 29.00 -35.13
C GLY A 110 5.29 29.70 -36.38
N VAL A 111 3.98 29.98 -36.45
CA VAL A 111 3.35 30.67 -37.59
C VAL A 111 3.85 32.10 -37.75
N GLN A 112 4.21 32.77 -36.65
CA GLN A 112 4.71 34.14 -36.72
C GLN A 112 6.15 34.21 -37.25
N GLN A 113 6.95 33.18 -36.98
CA GLN A 113 8.33 33.09 -37.44
C GLN A 113 8.45 32.64 -38.90
N TYR A 114 7.50 31.83 -39.41
CA TYR A 114 7.48 31.46 -40.82
C TYR A 114 7.07 32.60 -41.77
N ASN A 115 6.38 33.63 -41.24
CA ASN A 115 5.93 34.76 -42.04
C ASN A 115 6.89 35.97 -42.02
N GLN A 116 8.07 35.83 -41.40
CA GLN A 116 9.20 36.74 -41.65
C GLN A 116 9.92 36.28 -42.91
N THR A 117 9.39 36.74 -44.04
CA THR A 117 10.13 36.83 -45.31
C THR A 117 11.37 37.70 -45.10
N ASP A 118 12.52 37.06 -44.95
CA ASP A 118 13.78 37.66 -45.38
C ASP A 118 13.98 37.39 -46.86
N VAL A 119 14.37 38.47 -47.53
CA VAL A 119 14.45 38.69 -48.96
C VAL A 119 15.76 38.08 -49.51
N GLU A 120 15.64 37.42 -50.66
CA GLU A 120 16.70 37.05 -51.62
C GLU A 120 17.79 36.01 -51.21
N GLN A 121 17.73 34.82 -51.83
CA GLN A 121 18.74 34.41 -52.83
C GLN A 121 18.32 33.15 -53.61
N PRO A 122 18.46 33.12 -54.95
CA PRO A 122 18.08 32.00 -55.80
C PRO A 122 19.22 30.96 -55.93
N PHE A 123 18.83 29.74 -56.32
CA PHE A 123 19.68 28.60 -56.74
C PHE A 123 20.27 27.71 -55.64
N ASN A 124 19.55 26.64 -55.29
CA ASN A 124 20.09 25.28 -55.44
C ASN A 124 19.02 24.20 -55.28
N SER A 125 18.63 23.61 -56.40
CA SER A 125 17.99 22.29 -56.48
C SER A 125 19.08 21.24 -56.73
N ALA A 126 19.21 20.25 -55.86
CA ALA A 126 20.01 19.05 -56.11
C ALA A 126 19.23 17.79 -55.68
N PRO A 127 19.28 16.69 -56.44
CA PRO A 127 18.26 15.64 -56.46
C PRO A 127 18.48 14.53 -55.42
N ALA A 128 17.45 13.71 -55.19
CA ALA A 128 17.53 12.50 -54.38
C ALA A 128 18.45 11.44 -55.04
N LEU A 129 19.46 10.98 -54.30
CA LEU A 129 20.30 9.85 -54.68
C LEU A 129 19.74 8.54 -54.12
N LEU A 130 19.54 7.60 -55.04
CA LEU A 130 19.23 6.20 -54.84
C LEU A 130 20.31 5.50 -53.99
N GLY A 131 19.84 4.75 -52.98
CA GLY A 131 20.48 3.52 -52.54
C GLY A 131 21.60 3.63 -51.51
N ILE A 132 21.24 3.55 -50.21
CA ILE A 132 22.06 2.84 -49.22
C ILE A 132 21.11 1.99 -48.36
N GLN A 133 21.33 0.67 -48.45
CA GLN A 133 20.73 -0.34 -47.58
C GLN A 133 21.14 -0.10 -46.12
N GLY A 134 20.16 0.14 -45.26
CA GLY A 134 20.32 0.21 -43.81
C GLY A 134 19.01 -0.17 -43.15
N GLY A 135 18.63 -1.43 -43.29
CA GLY A 135 17.39 -1.98 -42.74
C GLY A 135 17.40 -1.97 -41.21
N LEU A 136 16.77 -0.96 -40.61
CA LEU A 136 16.21 -1.08 -39.28
C LEU A 136 14.74 -1.46 -39.45
N SER A 137 14.43 -2.65 -38.94
CA SER A 137 13.14 -3.32 -38.97
C SER A 137 11.93 -2.39 -38.80
N PRO A 138 10.97 -2.37 -39.75
CA PRO A 138 9.70 -1.70 -39.50
C PRO A 138 8.93 -2.46 -38.42
N VAL A 139 8.71 -1.80 -37.29
CA VAL A 139 7.70 -2.18 -36.32
C VAL A 139 6.34 -2.17 -37.00
N SER A 140 5.55 -3.22 -36.75
CA SER A 140 4.29 -3.57 -37.40
C SER A 140 3.45 -2.37 -37.84
N LEU A 141 3.48 -2.09 -39.14
CA LEU A 141 2.35 -1.44 -39.81
C LEU A 141 1.31 -2.55 -39.99
N GLU A 142 0.22 -2.47 -39.23
CA GLU A 142 -0.95 -3.33 -39.42
C GLU A 142 -1.34 -3.31 -40.90
N GLN A 143 -1.09 -4.43 -41.57
CA GLN A 143 -1.53 -4.67 -42.92
C GLN A 143 -3.06 -4.69 -42.88
N THR A 144 -3.68 -3.59 -43.33
CA THR A 144 -5.11 -3.53 -43.64
C THR A 144 -5.44 -4.67 -44.59
N ARG A 145 -5.92 -5.79 -44.04
CA ARG A 145 -6.70 -6.77 -44.78
C ARG A 145 -8.06 -6.16 -44.96
N THR A 146 -8.45 -5.89 -46.21
CA THR A 146 -9.84 -5.59 -46.56
C THR A 146 -10.66 -6.84 -46.27
N LEU A 147 -11.22 -6.92 -45.06
CA LEU A 147 -12.19 -7.95 -44.71
C LEU A 147 -13.51 -7.66 -45.46
N PRO A 148 -14.24 -8.70 -45.93
CA PRO A 148 -15.62 -8.53 -46.35
C PRO A 148 -16.41 -7.88 -45.21
N ARG A 149 -17.43 -7.08 -45.54
CA ARG A 149 -18.30 -6.39 -44.58
C ARG A 149 -18.89 -7.39 -43.57
N ALA A 150 -18.16 -7.62 -42.49
CA ALA A 150 -18.60 -8.44 -41.37
C ALA A 150 -19.76 -7.70 -40.72
N ASP A 151 -20.86 -8.41 -40.53
CA ASP A 151 -22.11 -7.84 -40.06
C ASP A 151 -21.87 -7.11 -38.74
N ALA A 152 -22.25 -5.83 -38.67
CA ALA A 152 -22.07 -5.01 -37.49
C ALA A 152 -22.73 -5.62 -36.24
N SER A 153 -23.67 -6.56 -36.42
CA SER A 153 -24.27 -7.38 -35.37
C SER A 153 -23.30 -8.44 -34.81
N GLU A 154 -22.47 -9.06 -35.64
CA GLU A 154 -21.45 -10.04 -35.21
C GLU A 154 -20.33 -9.34 -34.44
N GLN A 155 -19.89 -8.17 -34.92
CA GLN A 155 -18.93 -7.34 -34.18
C GLN A 155 -19.45 -6.98 -32.79
N ARG A 156 -20.73 -6.59 -32.68
CA ARG A 156 -21.39 -6.31 -31.39
C ARG A 156 -21.44 -7.55 -30.50
N ARG A 157 -21.71 -8.74 -31.04
CA ARG A 157 -21.72 -9.99 -30.27
C ARG A 157 -20.34 -10.32 -29.71
N VAL A 158 -19.29 -10.19 -30.52
CA VAL A 158 -17.90 -10.42 -30.09
C VAL A 158 -17.49 -9.41 -29.02
N ILE A 159 -17.79 -8.12 -29.21
CA ILE A 159 -17.49 -7.07 -28.23
C ILE A 159 -18.24 -7.30 -26.92
N ASN A 160 -19.52 -7.68 -26.98
CA ASN A 160 -20.32 -7.97 -25.78
C ASN A 160 -19.80 -9.20 -25.02
N ALA A 161 -19.40 -10.26 -25.74
CA ALA A 161 -18.81 -11.45 -25.14
C ALA A 161 -17.48 -11.10 -24.45
N TYR A 162 -16.61 -10.34 -25.13
CA TYR A 162 -15.34 -9.89 -24.58
C TYR A 162 -15.52 -9.02 -23.34
N LEU A 163 -16.47 -8.07 -23.36
CA LEU A 163 -16.73 -7.20 -22.22
C LEU A 163 -17.22 -7.97 -20.99
N ASN A 164 -18.06 -9.00 -21.20
CA ASN A 164 -18.57 -9.84 -20.12
C ASN A 164 -17.48 -10.73 -19.51
N ASP A 165 -16.62 -11.31 -20.34
CA ASP A 165 -15.46 -12.09 -19.88
C ASP A 165 -14.49 -11.21 -19.08
N HIS A 166 -14.16 -10.03 -19.58
CA HIS A 166 -13.29 -9.09 -18.87
C HIS A 166 -13.85 -8.70 -17.49
N LYS A 167 -15.17 -8.52 -17.38
CA LYS A 167 -15.82 -8.28 -16.08
C LYS A 167 -15.68 -9.45 -15.13
N GLN A 168 -15.76 -10.70 -15.60
CA GLN A 168 -15.54 -11.87 -14.75
C GLN A 168 -14.09 -11.95 -14.27
N GLN A 169 -13.10 -11.70 -15.15
CA GLN A 169 -11.70 -11.66 -14.77
C GLN A 169 -11.42 -10.62 -13.66
N LEU A 170 -12.04 -9.44 -13.77
CA LEU A 170 -11.94 -8.42 -12.74
C LEU A 170 -12.59 -8.87 -11.42
N ARG A 171 -13.71 -9.62 -11.47
CA ARG A 171 -14.34 -10.19 -10.26
C ARG A 171 -13.49 -11.28 -9.60
N PHE A 172 -12.86 -12.16 -10.38
CA PHE A 172 -11.92 -13.15 -9.86
C PHE A 172 -10.71 -12.49 -9.20
N LYS A 173 -10.20 -11.40 -9.80
CA LYS A 173 -9.08 -10.65 -9.25
C LYS A 173 -9.45 -9.78 -8.04
N ALA A 174 -10.71 -9.37 -7.95
CA ALA A 174 -11.25 -8.57 -6.84
C ALA A 174 -11.84 -9.41 -5.69
N ALA A 175 -11.96 -10.73 -5.85
CA ALA A 175 -12.30 -11.63 -4.75
C ALA A 175 -11.07 -11.79 -3.84
N PRO A 176 -11.12 -11.33 -2.57
CA PRO A 176 -10.07 -11.60 -1.61
C PRO A 176 -10.01 -13.10 -1.34
N ALA A 177 -8.79 -13.63 -1.19
CA ALA A 177 -8.56 -14.97 -0.70
C ALA A 177 -9.02 -15.05 0.78
N GLU A 178 -10.27 -15.43 0.99
CA GLU A 178 -10.73 -16.00 2.26
C GLU A 178 -10.80 -17.51 2.08
N GLY A 179 -9.81 -18.20 2.64
CA GLY A 179 -9.97 -19.60 3.01
C GLY A 179 -10.30 -19.63 4.50
N GLU A 180 -11.27 -20.46 4.90
CA GLU A 180 -11.24 -21.21 6.16
C GLU A 180 -12.42 -22.22 6.26
N SER A 181 -12.03 -23.47 6.54
CA SER A 181 -12.72 -24.54 7.29
C SER A 181 -14.15 -25.00 6.93
N GLU A 182 -14.23 -26.12 6.21
CA GLU A 182 -15.36 -27.05 6.24
C GLU A 182 -14.99 -28.25 7.14
N VAL A 183 -15.41 -28.22 8.40
CA VAL A 183 -15.63 -29.41 9.24
C VAL A 183 -16.78 -29.09 10.20
N GLU A 184 -17.97 -29.64 9.96
CA GLU A 184 -18.85 -30.04 11.06
C GLU A 184 -19.84 -31.11 10.60
N LEU A 185 -20.01 -32.11 11.46
CA LEU A 185 -20.57 -33.41 11.20
C LEU A 185 -21.40 -33.80 12.43
N TYR A 186 -22.62 -34.31 12.18
CA TYR A 186 -23.64 -34.85 13.11
C TYR A 186 -24.34 -33.79 14.01
N ASP A 187 -25.64 -33.80 14.29
CA ASP A 187 -26.53 -34.96 14.40
C ASP A 187 -28.04 -34.62 14.21
N THR A 188 -28.74 -35.67 13.83
CA THR A 188 -30.18 -35.98 13.84
C THR A 188 -31.04 -35.27 14.90
N GLU A 189 -32.22 -34.77 14.53
CA GLU A 189 -33.51 -35.07 15.20
C GLU A 189 -34.70 -34.77 14.27
N GLN A 190 -35.26 -35.83 13.67
CA GLN A 190 -36.64 -35.84 13.18
C GLN A 190 -37.55 -36.18 14.36
N SER A 191 -38.48 -35.29 14.72
CA SER A 191 -39.71 -35.66 15.46
C SER A 191 -40.86 -34.69 15.17
N ASN A 192 -41.79 -35.17 14.35
CA ASN A 192 -43.25 -34.97 14.33
C ASN A 192 -43.89 -33.96 15.30
N ASN A 193 -44.70 -33.03 14.76
CA ASN A 193 -46.17 -32.90 14.96
C ASN A 193 -46.68 -31.69 14.13
N VAL A 194 -47.53 -31.86 13.10
CA VAL A 194 -49.00 -32.04 13.10
C VAL A 194 -49.78 -30.79 13.57
N GLU A 195 -50.70 -30.37 12.69
CA GLU A 195 -51.89 -29.51 12.92
C GLU A 195 -51.66 -28.00 13.18
N SER A 196 -52.40 -27.04 12.59
CA SER A 196 -53.69 -27.05 11.91
C SER A 196 -53.77 -25.91 10.90
N THR A 197 -54.22 -26.23 9.69
CA THR A 197 -54.98 -25.31 8.83
C THR A 197 -56.41 -25.20 9.36
N SER A 198 -56.87 -24.00 9.75
CA SER A 198 -58.28 -23.63 9.59
C SER A 198 -58.52 -22.13 9.78
N GLN A 199 -58.96 -21.51 8.67
CA GLN A 199 -60.05 -20.53 8.56
C GLN A 199 -60.02 -19.25 9.43
N LYS A 200 -59.85 -18.11 8.77
CA LYS A 200 -61.00 -17.27 8.39
C LYS A 200 -60.67 -16.39 7.20
#